data_AF-A0A8B8D3Q6-F1
#
_entry.id   AF-A0A8B8D3Q6-F1
#
_cell.length_a   1.000
_cell.length_b   1.000
_cell.length_c   1.000
_cell.angle_alpha   90.00
_cell.angle_beta   90.00
_cell.angle_gamma   90.00
#
_symmetry.space_group_name_H-M   'P 1'
#
loop_
_entity.id
_entity.type
_entity.pdbx_description
1 polymer ?
#
loop_
_entity_poly.entity_id
_entity_poly.type
_entity_poly.pdbx_seq_one_letter_code
_entity_poly.pdbx_strand_id
1 'polypeptide(L)'
;MALQTISESLYVGLCLKVGTSQQVAIRRDVRDITELLRNKVTGICIKVHCVLSGSRREGFRFEDSDCDFMGWPTDHPVLWDFSQAQFYNTHRDTLILCDSSESPPGFTLLWLPLEKARHKLGIHTDIEWRISFSQAEQKLMYAMNHTQFLIYALLKMFVKEINYRLSEEEKLLCSYHIKTAVLWAIQENAIHDWCPQNLLAGFWVCFKLLLKWVYEGVCPNFFIPENNMFLNKVYGEAQKQLFTQLYSLYEKGIAFLLHIPSINSYIMNVFYNPRLSVCTDEQTLISEVRLDAELFYEIDSNSMYQNSLLSCMEYLQSVEQVMRSPLTQCQIITLQKHTADILQCSALMLHDKYTNTSGVNKQIYIADKLSCYMLKLAVKFGCVSDLLYIAMYFYKTLRQREALSVIEMTKVKLVQQGLMYNRHVDPERYTEAVGGRSWSAKMRNAVAQTIKLDDNICYINELTLEQQSCSLNESPSLYIPPFLLLHMLEFLCCRHADPRRAQAALDELRVLVHHDQGLFVPVHLKEISWEILGICQQMAGNHQAALYSYEQSLRQEPFNRIYNATRHRIQDLH
;
A
#
# COMPACT_ATOMS: atom_id res chain seq x y z
N MET A 1 -12.46 -17.97 34.95
CA MET A 1 -11.44 -18.87 34.37
C MET A 1 -11.76 -19.29 32.94
N ALA A 2 -12.76 -20.15 32.66
CA ALA A 2 -13.01 -20.62 31.29
C ALA A 2 -13.25 -19.49 30.25
N LEU A 3 -14.04 -18.47 30.59
CA LEU A 3 -14.33 -17.34 29.68
C LEU A 3 -13.10 -16.45 29.41
N GLN A 4 -12.28 -16.20 30.43
CA GLN A 4 -11.05 -15.41 30.29
C GLN A 4 -10.05 -16.13 29.38
N THR A 5 -9.88 -17.44 29.57
CA THR A 5 -9.01 -18.26 28.72
C THR A 5 -9.45 -18.23 27.25
N ILE A 6 -10.77 -18.27 26.98
CA ILE A 6 -11.30 -18.11 25.62
C ILE A 6 -11.01 -16.70 25.08
N SER A 7 -11.19 -15.67 25.91
CA SER A 7 -10.93 -14.28 25.53
C SER A 7 -9.47 -14.05 25.14
N GLU A 8 -8.52 -14.56 25.92
CA GLU A 8 -7.08 -14.44 25.63
C GLU A 8 -6.69 -15.28 24.41
N SER A 9 -7.26 -16.47 24.24
CA SER A 9 -7.04 -17.30 23.05
C SER A 9 -7.56 -16.61 21.79
N LEU A 10 -8.72 -15.96 21.87
CA LEU A 10 -9.29 -15.17 20.78
C LEU A 10 -8.41 -13.95 20.47
N TYR A 11 -7.91 -13.26 21.48
CA TYR A 11 -6.96 -12.16 21.31
C TYR A 11 -5.72 -12.61 20.53
N VAL A 12 -5.09 -13.72 20.93
CA VAL A 12 -3.93 -14.30 20.22
C VAL A 12 -4.27 -14.66 18.78
N GLY A 13 -5.41 -15.32 18.54
CA GLY A 13 -5.87 -15.68 17.20
C GLY A 13 -6.10 -14.45 16.31
N LEU A 14 -6.66 -13.38 16.89
CA LEU A 14 -6.86 -12.10 16.20
C LEU A 14 -5.55 -11.39 15.91
N CYS A 15 -4.57 -11.37 16.82
CA CYS A 15 -3.23 -10.85 16.52
C CYS A 15 -2.57 -11.61 15.36
N LEU A 16 -2.69 -12.94 15.30
CA LEU A 16 -2.11 -13.74 14.22
C LEU A 16 -2.75 -13.45 12.85
N LYS A 17 -4.04 -13.11 12.83
CA LYS A 17 -4.81 -12.81 11.61
C LYS A 17 -4.72 -11.35 11.18
N VAL A 18 -5.00 -10.44 12.10
CA VAL A 18 -5.12 -8.99 11.86
C VAL A 18 -3.77 -8.31 11.95
N GLY A 19 -2.87 -8.85 12.77
CA GLY A 19 -1.56 -8.30 13.09
C GLY A 19 -1.48 -7.86 14.55
N THR A 20 -0.27 -7.91 15.12
CA THR A 20 0.04 -7.36 16.45
C THR A 20 0.02 -5.83 16.44
N SER A 21 0.09 -5.19 17.61
CA SER A 21 0.21 -3.72 17.71
C SER A 21 1.43 -3.19 16.97
N GLN A 22 2.55 -3.92 16.98
CA GLN A 22 3.76 -3.55 16.24
C GLN A 22 3.55 -3.57 14.73
N GLN A 23 2.90 -4.62 14.19
CA GLN A 23 2.61 -4.69 12.75
C GLN A 23 1.62 -3.59 12.33
N VAL A 24 0.60 -3.34 13.16
CA VAL A 24 -0.36 -2.25 12.92
C VAL A 24 0.34 -0.89 12.97
N ALA A 25 1.22 -0.65 13.94
CA ALA A 25 2.00 0.57 14.04
C ALA A 25 2.90 0.77 12.82
N ILE A 26 3.59 -0.27 12.34
CA ILE A 26 4.39 -0.22 11.10
C ILE A 26 3.55 0.23 9.90
N ARG A 27 2.39 -0.40 9.68
CA ARG A 27 1.48 -0.05 8.58
C ARG A 27 1.04 1.41 8.64
N ARG A 28 0.81 1.93 9.85
CA ARG A 28 0.40 3.32 10.11
C ARG A 28 1.57 4.28 9.88
N ASP A 29 2.72 4.01 10.48
CA ASP A 29 3.95 4.82 10.37
C ASP A 29 4.44 4.96 8.92
N VAL A 30 4.50 3.84 8.18
CA VAL A 30 4.91 3.83 6.76
C VAL A 30 3.94 4.67 5.92
N ARG A 31 2.64 4.55 6.18
CA ARG A 31 1.63 5.34 5.45
C ARG A 31 1.70 6.82 5.82
N ASP A 32 1.83 7.15 7.11
CA ASP A 32 1.91 8.53 7.61
C ASP A 32 3.05 9.30 6.96
N ILE A 33 4.26 8.72 6.98
CA ILE A 33 5.45 9.41 6.46
C ILE A 33 5.40 9.54 4.94
N THR A 34 4.89 8.52 4.24
CA THR A 34 4.72 8.55 2.79
C THR A 34 3.68 9.59 2.36
N GLU A 35 2.54 9.63 3.06
CA GLU A 35 1.48 10.60 2.84
C GLU A 35 1.94 12.02 3.16
N LEU A 36 2.69 12.22 4.24
CA LEU A 36 3.28 13.50 4.60
C LEU A 36 4.20 14.03 3.50
N LEU A 37 5.12 13.18 2.98
CA LEU A 37 6.00 13.57 1.89
C LEU A 37 5.21 13.90 0.62
N ARG A 38 4.25 13.05 0.24
CA ARG A 38 3.39 13.27 -0.93
C ARG A 38 2.66 14.59 -0.83
N ASN A 39 1.99 14.83 0.29
CA ASN A 39 1.16 16.01 0.50
C ASN A 39 1.98 17.30 0.58
N LYS A 40 3.22 17.25 1.08
CA LYS A 40 4.13 18.40 1.02
C LYS A 40 4.45 18.79 -0.43
N VAL A 41 4.67 17.82 -1.31
CA VAL A 41 4.98 18.10 -2.72
C VAL A 41 3.73 18.46 -3.52
N THR A 42 2.67 17.65 -3.45
CA THR A 42 1.42 17.93 -4.19
C THR A 42 0.75 19.21 -3.74
N GLY A 43 0.84 19.57 -2.46
CA GLY A 43 0.36 20.85 -1.94
C GLY A 43 1.08 22.07 -2.53
N ILE A 44 2.34 21.91 -2.97
CA ILE A 44 3.12 22.97 -3.61
C ILE A 44 2.79 23.04 -5.11
N CYS A 45 2.83 21.92 -5.83
CA CYS A 45 2.74 21.93 -7.30
C CYS A 45 1.30 21.94 -7.82
N ILE A 46 0.41 21.16 -7.19
CA ILE A 46 -0.94 20.88 -7.68
C ILE A 46 -2.00 21.48 -6.76
N LYS A 47 -1.62 21.89 -5.53
CA LYS A 47 -2.50 22.42 -4.48
C LYS A 47 -3.66 21.48 -4.13
N VAL A 48 -3.37 20.18 -4.14
CA VAL A 48 -4.32 19.13 -3.74
C VAL A 48 -3.68 18.27 -2.67
N HIS A 49 -4.42 18.05 -1.60
CA HIS A 49 -4.11 17.00 -0.63
C HIS A 49 -4.88 15.75 -0.98
N CYS A 50 -4.21 14.61 -0.87
CA CYS A 50 -4.84 13.31 -0.97
C CYS A 50 -4.41 12.46 0.22
N VAL A 51 -5.36 11.83 0.90
CA VAL A 51 -5.11 10.94 2.03
C VAL A 51 -5.80 9.61 1.81
N LEU A 52 -5.16 8.54 2.28
CA LEU A 52 -5.82 7.25 2.37
C LEU A 52 -6.78 7.29 3.57
N SER A 53 -7.97 6.73 3.40
CA SER A 53 -9.04 6.63 4.38
C SER A 53 -9.37 5.15 4.66
N GLY A 54 -10.37 4.92 5.51
CA GLY A 54 -10.98 3.61 5.71
C GLY A 54 -10.04 2.55 6.31
N SER A 55 -10.37 1.29 6.03
CA SER A 55 -9.77 0.12 6.71
C SER A 55 -8.25 0.06 6.56
N ARG A 56 -7.73 0.35 5.36
CA ARG A 56 -6.29 0.29 5.11
C ARG A 56 -5.52 1.39 5.84
N ARG A 57 -6.11 2.58 5.99
CA ARG A 57 -5.51 3.68 6.76
C ARG A 57 -5.47 3.40 8.26
N GLU A 58 -6.48 2.69 8.75
CA GLU A 58 -6.60 2.28 10.14
C GLU A 58 -5.59 1.20 10.54
N GLY A 59 -4.96 0.53 9.57
CA GLY A 59 -3.93 -0.51 9.76
C GLY A 59 -4.40 -1.94 9.45
N PHE A 60 -5.61 -2.11 8.93
CA PHE A 60 -6.11 -3.42 8.48
C PHE A 60 -5.54 -3.83 7.11
N ARG A 61 -5.41 -5.13 6.89
CA ARG A 61 -5.02 -5.76 5.61
C ARG A 61 -5.95 -6.94 5.29
N PHE A 62 -7.26 -6.71 5.33
CA PHE A 62 -8.22 -7.72 4.85
C PHE A 62 -8.13 -7.80 3.31
N GLU A 63 -8.09 -9.00 2.76
CA GLU A 63 -7.81 -9.26 1.33
C GLU A 63 -8.84 -8.61 0.39
N ASP A 64 -10.10 -8.55 0.81
CA ASP A 64 -11.21 -7.98 0.07
C ASP A 64 -11.45 -6.50 0.37
N SER A 65 -10.60 -5.85 1.18
CA SER A 65 -10.70 -4.41 1.41
C SER A 65 -10.16 -3.62 0.23
N ASP A 66 -11.02 -2.76 -0.29
CA ASP A 66 -10.72 -1.67 -1.19
C ASP A 66 -9.77 -0.63 -0.56
N CYS A 67 -9.35 0.30 -1.40
CA CYS A 67 -8.52 1.44 -1.02
C CYS A 67 -9.35 2.72 -1.13
N ASP A 68 -9.75 3.28 0.00
CA ASP A 68 -10.47 4.54 0.05
C ASP A 68 -9.50 5.72 -0.03
N PHE A 69 -9.60 6.58 -1.04
CA PHE A 69 -8.84 7.82 -1.11
C PHE A 69 -9.76 9.04 -1.02
N MET A 70 -9.32 10.06 -0.28
CA MET A 70 -9.99 11.34 -0.20
C MET A 70 -9.05 12.43 -0.70
N GLY A 71 -9.49 13.20 -1.70
CA GLY A 71 -8.74 14.31 -2.27
C GLY A 71 -9.50 15.63 -2.13
N TRP A 72 -8.80 16.72 -1.81
CA TRP A 72 -9.40 18.06 -1.76
C TRP A 72 -8.39 19.15 -2.13
N PRO A 73 -8.85 20.25 -2.75
CA PRO A 73 -8.01 21.42 -3.03
C PRO A 73 -7.63 22.14 -1.73
N THR A 74 -6.43 22.72 -1.69
CA THR A 74 -5.85 23.35 -0.50
C THR A 74 -5.91 24.86 -0.52
N ASP A 75 -6.31 25.46 -1.64
CA ASP A 75 -6.38 26.90 -1.88
C ASP A 75 -7.82 27.44 -1.96
N HIS A 76 -8.80 26.61 -1.59
CA HIS A 76 -10.22 26.96 -1.55
C HIS A 76 -10.76 26.80 -0.13
N PRO A 77 -10.47 27.75 0.79
CA PRO A 77 -10.95 27.66 2.16
C PRO A 77 -12.48 27.69 2.21
N VAL A 78 -13.06 26.75 2.96
CA VAL A 78 -14.50 26.70 3.23
C VAL A 78 -14.77 27.45 4.54
N LEU A 79 -15.61 28.48 4.48
CA LEU A 79 -15.96 29.32 5.62
C LEU A 79 -17.31 28.90 6.18
N TRP A 80 -17.33 28.67 7.50
CA TRP A 80 -18.54 28.32 8.25
C TRP A 80 -19.33 29.55 8.69
N ASP A 81 -18.64 30.66 8.87
CA ASP A 81 -19.22 31.96 9.19
C ASP A 81 -18.62 33.01 8.26
N PHE A 82 -19.47 33.84 7.66
CA PHE A 82 -19.04 34.93 6.79
C PHE A 82 -18.08 35.90 7.49
N SER A 83 -18.15 36.03 8.83
CA SER A 83 -17.18 36.81 9.61
C SER A 83 -15.74 36.34 9.42
N GLN A 84 -15.52 35.07 9.07
CA GLN A 84 -14.20 34.50 8.78
C GLN A 84 -13.58 35.05 7.49
N ALA A 85 -14.38 35.62 6.59
CA ALA A 85 -13.90 36.19 5.34
C ALA A 85 -12.90 37.34 5.56
N GLN A 86 -12.94 38.03 6.71
CA GLN A 86 -12.02 39.11 7.07
C GLN A 86 -10.55 38.65 7.17
N PHE A 87 -10.31 37.35 7.37
CA PHE A 87 -8.96 36.78 7.48
C PHE A 87 -8.36 36.39 6.12
N TYR A 88 -9.13 36.53 5.05
CA TYR A 88 -8.73 36.14 3.70
C TYR A 88 -8.79 37.32 2.74
N ASN A 89 -8.00 37.24 1.68
CA ASN A 89 -7.98 38.25 0.64
C ASN A 89 -8.89 37.80 -0.51
N THR A 90 -10.07 38.40 -0.61
CA THR A 90 -11.08 38.08 -1.63
C THR A 90 -10.64 38.34 -3.08
N HIS A 91 -9.52 39.04 -3.32
CA HIS A 91 -8.93 39.21 -4.65
C HIS A 91 -7.91 38.10 -5.02
N ARG A 92 -7.48 37.28 -4.05
CA ARG A 92 -6.48 36.22 -4.24
C ARG A 92 -7.01 34.82 -3.89
N ASP A 93 -7.87 34.75 -2.88
CA ASP A 93 -8.38 33.50 -2.33
C ASP A 93 -9.77 33.21 -2.88
N THR A 94 -9.99 31.96 -3.29
CA THR A 94 -11.31 31.51 -3.76
C THR A 94 -12.06 30.92 -2.57
N LEU A 95 -12.92 31.73 -1.93
CA LEU A 95 -13.62 31.36 -0.70
C LEU A 95 -14.90 30.58 -1.00
N ILE A 96 -15.13 29.46 -0.34
CA ILE A 96 -16.41 28.72 -0.44
C ILE A 96 -17.21 29.01 0.83
N LEU A 97 -18.46 29.47 0.69
CA LEU A 97 -19.31 29.68 1.87
C LEU A 97 -20.16 28.44 2.14
N CYS A 98 -20.19 28.04 3.40
CA CYS A 98 -20.97 26.93 3.91
C CYS A 98 -22.28 27.48 4.48
N ASP A 99 -23.42 26.91 4.08
CA ASP A 99 -24.73 27.20 4.70
C ASP A 99 -25.41 25.89 5.11
N SER A 100 -25.47 25.66 6.42
CA SER A 100 -26.11 24.48 7.01
C SER A 100 -27.48 24.79 7.61
N SER A 101 -28.03 25.99 7.40
CA SER A 101 -29.28 26.41 8.05
C SER A 101 -30.51 25.64 7.56
N GLU A 102 -30.50 25.19 6.31
CA GLU A 102 -31.58 24.42 5.68
C GLU A 102 -31.20 22.94 5.43
N SER A 103 -30.00 22.50 5.83
CA SER A 103 -29.52 21.13 5.59
C SER A 103 -29.74 20.20 6.79
N PRO A 104 -29.93 18.89 6.57
CA PRO A 104 -29.99 17.91 7.65
C PRO A 104 -28.62 17.80 8.37
N PRO A 105 -28.60 17.31 9.63
CA PRO A 105 -27.36 17.16 10.39
C PRO A 105 -26.29 16.37 9.62
N GLY A 106 -25.09 16.93 9.51
CA GLY A 106 -23.98 16.33 8.76
C GLY A 106 -23.92 16.71 7.28
N PHE A 107 -24.85 17.52 6.81
CA PHE A 107 -24.87 18.06 5.46
C PHE A 107 -24.86 19.58 5.46
N THR A 108 -24.43 20.16 4.35
CA THR A 108 -24.41 21.61 4.15
C THR A 108 -24.51 21.95 2.68
N LEU A 109 -25.06 23.12 2.38
CA LEU A 109 -24.97 23.73 1.06
C LEU A 109 -23.64 24.46 0.94
N LEU A 110 -23.01 24.38 -0.24
CA LEU A 110 -21.81 25.13 -0.56
C LEU A 110 -22.13 26.18 -1.63
N TRP A 111 -21.77 27.43 -1.34
CA TRP A 111 -21.86 28.54 -2.28
C TRP A 111 -20.49 28.73 -2.94
N LEU A 112 -20.38 28.32 -4.19
CA LEU A 112 -19.16 28.42 -5.00
C LEU A 112 -19.09 29.80 -5.69
N PRO A 113 -17.94 30.49 -5.70
CA PRO A 113 -17.80 31.83 -6.30
C PRO A 113 -17.96 31.95 -7.82
N LEU A 114 -18.28 30.87 -8.54
CA LEU A 114 -18.28 30.83 -10.01
C LEU A 114 -19.56 30.19 -10.55
N GLU A 115 -20.71 30.72 -10.16
CA GLU A 115 -21.91 30.82 -10.99
C GLU A 115 -22.92 31.68 -10.24
N LYS A 116 -23.59 32.63 -10.91
CA LYS A 116 -24.82 33.20 -10.38
C LYS A 116 -25.80 32.04 -10.21
N ALA A 117 -25.87 31.49 -9.01
CA ALA A 117 -26.91 30.54 -8.63
C ALA A 117 -28.25 31.25 -8.84
N ARG A 118 -28.93 30.92 -9.96
CA ARG A 118 -30.32 31.26 -10.12
C ARG A 118 -31.05 30.53 -8.99
N HIS A 119 -31.58 31.29 -8.04
CA HIS A 119 -32.59 30.80 -7.13
C HIS A 119 -33.68 30.05 -7.92
N LYS A 120 -33.75 28.74 -7.72
CA LYS A 120 -34.98 27.97 -7.84
C LYS A 120 -35.08 27.12 -6.60
N LEU A 121 -36.00 27.52 -5.72
CA LEU A 121 -36.51 26.70 -4.63
C LEU A 121 -36.81 25.29 -5.13
N GLY A 122 -36.28 24.28 -4.45
CA GLY A 122 -36.80 22.91 -4.51
C GLY A 122 -35.86 21.85 -3.94
N ILE A 123 -36.22 21.29 -2.78
CA ILE A 123 -35.84 19.97 -2.21
C ILE A 123 -34.53 19.39 -2.80
N HIS A 124 -33.41 19.80 -2.23
CA HIS A 124 -32.12 19.80 -2.93
C HIS A 124 -31.23 18.58 -2.63
N THR A 125 -31.64 17.36 -2.98
CA THR A 125 -30.79 16.16 -2.82
C THR A 125 -29.52 16.14 -3.69
N ASP A 126 -29.47 16.97 -4.74
CA ASP A 126 -28.41 16.92 -5.76
C ASP A 126 -27.33 18.01 -5.61
N ILE A 127 -27.42 18.89 -4.60
CA ILE A 127 -26.43 19.96 -4.34
C ILE A 127 -25.91 20.00 -2.89
N GLU A 128 -26.40 19.11 -2.02
CA GLU A 128 -25.95 19.01 -0.63
C GLU A 128 -24.61 18.27 -0.52
N TRP A 129 -23.71 18.83 0.29
CA TRP A 129 -22.40 18.27 0.57
C TRP A 129 -22.40 17.62 1.95
N ARG A 130 -21.76 16.45 2.08
CA ARG A 130 -21.63 15.75 3.37
C ARG A 130 -20.32 16.11 4.05
N ILE A 131 -20.40 16.49 5.32
CA ILE A 131 -19.23 16.74 6.18
C ILE A 131 -18.52 15.41 6.45
N SER A 132 -17.19 15.39 6.32
CA SER A 132 -16.36 14.22 6.60
C SER A 132 -15.39 14.51 7.74
N PHE A 133 -15.38 13.63 8.75
CA PHE A 133 -14.44 13.67 9.87
C PHE A 133 -13.29 12.69 9.71
N SER A 134 -12.98 12.24 8.48
CA SER A 134 -12.01 11.15 8.23
C SER A 134 -10.65 11.34 8.92
N GLN A 135 -10.12 12.57 8.99
CA GLN A 135 -8.87 12.86 9.71
C GLN A 135 -9.03 12.79 11.24
N ALA A 136 -10.17 13.25 11.78
CA ALA A 136 -10.45 13.16 13.21
C ALA A 136 -10.71 11.71 13.63
N GLU A 137 -11.48 10.97 12.83
CA GLU A 137 -11.69 9.53 12.98
C GLU A 137 -10.36 8.79 13.04
N GLN A 138 -9.46 9.04 12.09
CA GLN A 138 -8.14 8.43 12.08
C GLN A 138 -7.40 8.64 13.40
N LYS A 139 -7.37 9.87 13.94
CA LYS A 139 -6.72 10.16 15.22
C LYS A 139 -7.33 9.35 16.37
N LEU A 140 -8.65 9.20 16.40
CA LEU A 140 -9.34 8.35 17.38
C LEU A 140 -8.96 6.88 17.21
N MET A 141 -8.93 6.38 15.97
CA MET A 141 -8.52 5.00 15.68
C MET A 141 -7.05 4.73 16.05
N TYR A 142 -6.20 5.75 16.04
CA TYR A 142 -4.78 5.64 16.40
C TYR A 142 -4.58 5.68 17.92
N ALA A 143 -5.47 6.35 18.64
CA ALA A 143 -5.48 6.40 20.09
C ALA A 143 -6.01 5.11 20.74
N MET A 144 -6.71 4.24 20.00
CA MET A 144 -7.17 2.95 20.50
C MET A 144 -5.99 2.08 20.94
N ASN A 145 -6.13 1.44 22.10
CA ASN A 145 -5.23 0.35 22.47
C ASN A 145 -5.46 -0.87 21.58
N HIS A 146 -4.55 -1.84 21.62
CA HIS A 146 -4.62 -2.97 20.70
C HIS A 146 -5.86 -3.85 20.93
N THR A 147 -6.29 -4.05 22.18
CA THR A 147 -7.53 -4.79 22.49
C THR A 147 -8.76 -4.14 21.85
N GLN A 148 -8.90 -2.82 21.97
CA GLN A 148 -9.99 -2.05 21.33
C GLN A 148 -9.96 -2.20 19.81
N PHE A 149 -8.77 -2.09 19.21
CA PHE A 149 -8.57 -2.30 17.77
C PHE A 149 -8.98 -3.71 17.32
N LEU A 150 -8.64 -4.75 18.09
CA LEU A 150 -9.02 -6.12 17.78
C LEU A 150 -10.51 -6.40 17.97
N ILE A 151 -11.16 -5.76 18.95
CA ILE A 151 -12.62 -5.83 19.10
C ILE A 151 -13.31 -5.21 17.89
N TYR A 152 -12.83 -4.06 17.43
CA TYR A 152 -13.28 -3.45 16.18
C TYR A 152 -13.08 -4.40 14.99
N ALA A 153 -11.91 -5.03 14.88
CA ALA A 153 -11.62 -6.03 13.85
C ALA A 153 -12.62 -7.20 13.87
N LEU A 154 -12.88 -7.75 15.05
CA LEU A 154 -13.80 -8.88 15.26
C LEU A 154 -15.23 -8.52 14.85
N LEU A 155 -15.70 -7.32 15.22
CA LEU A 155 -17.03 -6.84 14.85
C LEU A 155 -17.14 -6.56 13.34
N LYS A 156 -16.08 -6.06 12.69
CA LYS A 156 -16.05 -5.92 11.22
C LYS A 156 -16.18 -7.27 10.53
N MET A 157 -15.41 -8.26 10.99
CA MET A 157 -15.52 -9.63 10.47
C MET A 157 -16.93 -10.17 10.67
N PHE A 158 -17.53 -9.94 11.82
CA PHE A 158 -18.92 -10.34 12.11
C PHE A 158 -19.94 -9.70 11.14
N VAL A 159 -19.86 -8.39 10.90
CA VAL A 159 -20.78 -7.72 9.94
C VAL A 159 -20.56 -8.20 8.51
N LYS A 160 -19.31 -8.51 8.14
CA LYS A 160 -19.03 -9.10 6.83
C LYS A 160 -19.75 -10.44 6.63
N GLU A 161 -19.86 -11.25 7.67
CA GLU A 161 -20.60 -12.52 7.63
C GLU A 161 -22.11 -12.32 7.52
N ILE A 162 -22.66 -11.30 8.20
CA ILE A 162 -24.08 -10.93 8.04
C ILE A 162 -24.36 -10.49 6.60
N ASN A 163 -23.44 -9.72 6.03
CA ASN A 163 -23.54 -9.21 4.66
C ASN A 163 -23.15 -10.25 3.60
N TYR A 164 -22.79 -11.48 4.00
CA TYR A 164 -22.36 -12.50 3.07
C TYR A 164 -23.50 -12.85 2.08
N ARG A 165 -23.21 -12.77 0.79
CA ARG A 165 -24.16 -12.94 -0.34
C ARG A 165 -25.23 -11.86 -0.51
N LEU A 166 -25.17 -10.77 0.26
CA LEU A 166 -25.99 -9.60 0.02
C LEU A 166 -25.32 -8.67 -1.00
N SER A 167 -26.12 -8.11 -1.91
CA SER A 167 -25.71 -6.99 -2.77
C SER A 167 -25.55 -5.70 -1.95
N GLU A 168 -24.85 -4.68 -2.48
CA GLU A 168 -24.62 -3.42 -1.76
C GLU A 168 -25.92 -2.71 -1.33
N GLU A 169 -26.98 -2.83 -2.12
CA GLU A 169 -28.29 -2.23 -1.84
C GLU A 169 -29.01 -2.95 -0.68
N GLU A 170 -28.78 -4.26 -0.54
CA GLU A 170 -29.36 -5.10 0.52
C GLU A 170 -28.60 -4.99 1.85
N LYS A 171 -27.37 -4.46 1.84
CA LYS A 171 -26.56 -4.29 3.06
C LYS A 171 -27.13 -3.19 3.95
N LEU A 172 -27.69 -3.61 5.08
CA LEU A 172 -28.23 -2.71 6.11
C LEU A 172 -27.15 -2.21 7.08
N LEU A 173 -26.12 -3.02 7.34
CA LEU A 173 -24.99 -2.67 8.21
C LEU A 173 -23.69 -2.56 7.41
N CYS A 174 -22.78 -1.69 7.85
CA CYS A 174 -21.47 -1.51 7.23
C CYS A 174 -20.39 -1.29 8.29
N SER A 175 -19.13 -1.26 7.87
CA SER A 175 -17.98 -1.03 8.75
C SER A 175 -18.04 0.29 9.51
N TYR A 176 -18.69 1.32 8.94
CA TYR A 176 -18.85 2.62 9.58
C TYR A 176 -19.79 2.60 10.80
N HIS A 177 -20.89 1.83 10.73
CA HIS A 177 -21.77 1.60 11.89
C HIS A 177 -21.01 0.89 13.01
N ILE A 178 -20.15 -0.07 12.66
CA ILE A 178 -19.32 -0.79 13.64
C ILE A 178 -18.27 0.13 14.26
N LYS A 179 -17.59 0.94 13.46
CA LYS A 179 -16.64 1.94 13.97
C LYS A 179 -17.33 2.85 14.98
N THR A 180 -18.52 3.35 14.64
CA THR A 180 -19.32 4.23 15.48
C THR A 180 -19.72 3.57 16.81
N ALA A 181 -20.18 2.31 16.77
CA ALA A 181 -20.51 1.55 17.98
C ALA A 181 -19.30 1.40 18.93
N VAL A 182 -18.12 1.10 18.38
CA VAL A 182 -16.88 0.96 19.17
C VAL A 182 -16.47 2.31 19.78
N LEU A 183 -16.52 3.40 19.01
CA LEU A 183 -16.17 4.73 19.50
C LEU A 183 -17.09 5.18 20.65
N TRP A 184 -18.40 4.97 20.52
CA TRP A 184 -19.36 5.26 21.60
C TRP A 184 -19.11 4.39 22.84
N ALA A 185 -18.89 3.08 22.68
CA ALA A 185 -18.61 2.18 23.80
C ALA A 185 -17.34 2.57 24.58
N ILE A 186 -16.32 3.09 23.88
CA ILE A 186 -15.10 3.62 24.50
C ILE A 186 -15.40 4.93 25.23
N GLN A 187 -16.08 5.88 24.57
CA GLN A 187 -16.42 7.19 25.14
C GLN A 187 -17.25 7.08 26.42
N GLU A 188 -18.18 6.12 26.48
CA GLU A 188 -19.03 5.87 27.66
C GLU A 188 -18.30 5.14 28.79
N ASN A 189 -17.00 4.81 28.63
CA ASN A 189 -16.23 4.01 29.58
C ASN A 189 -16.95 2.71 29.99
N ALA A 190 -17.60 2.05 29.04
CA ALA A 190 -18.44 0.89 29.31
C ALA A 190 -17.67 -0.31 29.89
N ILE A 191 -16.33 -0.31 29.78
CA ILE A 191 -15.42 -1.27 30.40
C ILE A 191 -14.25 -0.52 31.03
N HIS A 192 -13.95 -0.82 32.30
CA HIS A 192 -12.84 -0.22 33.03
C HIS A 192 -11.46 -0.58 32.43
N ASP A 193 -11.25 -1.84 32.04
CA ASP A 193 -9.98 -2.35 31.49
C ASP A 193 -10.14 -3.04 30.14
N TRP A 194 -9.71 -2.38 29.07
CA TRP A 194 -9.66 -2.93 27.71
C TRP A 194 -8.39 -3.79 27.50
N CYS A 195 -8.37 -4.96 28.11
CA CYS A 195 -7.24 -5.91 28.08
C CYS A 195 -7.63 -7.25 27.41
N PRO A 196 -6.66 -8.10 27.05
CA PRO A 196 -6.92 -9.41 26.41
C PRO A 196 -7.94 -10.28 27.18
N GLN A 197 -7.91 -10.24 28.51
CA GLN A 197 -8.83 -10.98 29.40
C GLN A 197 -10.29 -10.55 29.24
N ASN A 198 -10.52 -9.30 28.83
CA ASN A 198 -11.83 -8.68 28.71
C ASN A 198 -12.26 -8.45 27.25
N LEU A 199 -11.50 -8.94 26.26
CA LEU A 199 -11.81 -8.78 24.84
C LEU A 199 -13.23 -9.24 24.49
N LEU A 200 -13.66 -10.40 24.99
CA LEU A 200 -15.02 -10.89 24.77
C LEU A 200 -16.08 -10.00 25.44
N ALA A 201 -15.80 -9.47 26.63
CA ALA A 201 -16.72 -8.54 27.29
C ALA A 201 -16.90 -7.28 26.45
N GLY A 202 -15.80 -6.74 25.89
CA GLY A 202 -15.82 -5.60 24.98
C GLY A 202 -16.58 -5.85 23.70
N PHE A 203 -16.42 -7.03 23.09
CA PHE A 203 -17.24 -7.46 21.97
C PHE A 203 -18.74 -7.39 22.32
N TRP A 204 -19.15 -7.96 23.47
CA TRP A 204 -20.56 -7.99 23.85
C TRP A 204 -21.14 -6.63 24.17
N VAL A 205 -20.37 -5.73 24.77
CA VAL A 205 -20.81 -4.34 25.01
C VAL A 205 -21.15 -3.67 23.68
N CYS A 206 -20.22 -3.69 22.72
CA CYS A 206 -20.43 -3.09 21.40
C CYS A 206 -21.56 -3.78 20.63
N PHE A 207 -21.66 -5.11 20.70
CA PHE A 207 -22.72 -5.86 20.02
C PHE A 207 -24.11 -5.58 20.60
N LYS A 208 -24.24 -5.50 21.93
CA LYS A 208 -25.49 -5.13 22.61
C LYS A 208 -25.89 -3.70 22.29
N LEU A 209 -24.94 -2.79 22.21
CA LEU A 209 -25.19 -1.39 21.79
C LEU A 209 -25.75 -1.35 20.36
N LEU A 210 -25.11 -2.07 19.43
CA LEU A 210 -25.61 -2.20 18.06
C LEU A 210 -27.01 -2.82 17.99
N LEU A 211 -27.25 -3.89 18.76
CA LEU A 211 -28.55 -4.55 18.83
C LEU A 211 -29.65 -3.61 19.35
N LYS A 212 -29.34 -2.81 20.38
CA LYS A 212 -30.21 -1.76 20.91
C LYS A 212 -30.52 -0.71 19.83
N TRP A 213 -29.50 -0.22 19.13
CA TRP A 213 -29.69 0.75 18.05
C TRP A 213 -30.55 0.23 16.90
N VAL A 214 -30.38 -1.03 16.51
CA VAL A 214 -31.24 -1.67 15.50
C VAL A 214 -32.68 -1.80 16.02
N TYR A 215 -32.86 -2.18 17.28
CA TYR A 215 -34.19 -2.25 17.91
C TYR A 215 -34.89 -0.88 17.90
N GLU A 216 -34.17 0.19 18.25
CA GLU A 216 -34.70 1.55 18.33
C GLU A 216 -34.78 2.23 16.95
N GLY A 217 -34.07 1.75 15.94
CA GLY A 217 -33.96 2.38 14.62
C GLY A 217 -33.08 3.64 14.63
N VAL A 218 -32.17 3.73 15.61
CA VAL A 218 -31.34 4.93 15.85
C VAL A 218 -29.88 4.53 15.98
N CYS A 219 -29.05 4.98 15.04
CA CYS A 219 -27.59 4.87 15.11
C CYS A 219 -26.98 6.30 15.05
N PRO A 220 -26.64 6.90 16.21
CA PRO A 220 -26.14 8.27 16.27
C PRO A 220 -24.71 8.37 15.72
N ASN A 221 -24.46 9.25 14.76
CA ASN A 221 -23.10 9.51 14.30
C ASN A 221 -22.22 10.01 15.46
N PHE A 222 -20.96 9.59 15.50
CA PHE A 222 -20.07 9.90 16.63
C PHE A 222 -19.74 11.40 16.77
N PHE A 223 -19.62 12.13 15.65
CA PHE A 223 -19.29 13.55 15.66
C PHE A 223 -20.53 14.45 15.61
N ILE A 224 -21.64 13.94 15.08
CA ILE A 224 -22.91 14.66 14.93
C ILE A 224 -24.02 13.74 15.45
N PRO A 225 -24.22 13.62 16.77
CA PRO A 225 -25.16 12.65 17.35
C PRO A 225 -26.61 12.77 16.83
N GLU A 226 -27.00 13.96 16.39
CA GLU A 226 -28.31 14.24 15.78
C GLU A 226 -28.48 13.59 14.40
N ASN A 227 -27.37 13.26 13.72
CA ASN A 227 -27.38 12.55 12.45
C ASN A 227 -27.59 11.05 12.68
N ASN A 228 -28.85 10.61 12.61
CA ASN A 228 -29.20 9.19 12.67
C ASN A 228 -28.86 8.47 11.34
N MET A 229 -27.82 7.66 11.37
CA MET A 229 -27.33 6.93 10.19
C MET A 229 -28.25 5.78 9.74
N PHE A 230 -29.25 5.40 10.54
CA PHE A 230 -30.23 4.37 10.19
C PHE A 230 -31.48 4.90 9.48
N LEU A 231 -31.68 6.22 9.48
CA LEU A 231 -32.93 6.89 9.11
C LEU A 231 -33.54 6.39 7.77
N ASN A 232 -32.70 6.11 6.76
CA ASN A 232 -33.15 5.77 5.41
C ASN A 232 -32.98 4.29 5.04
N LYS A 233 -32.40 3.45 5.91
CA LYS A 233 -32.10 2.04 5.58
C LYS A 233 -32.66 1.04 6.58
N VAL A 234 -32.65 1.38 7.87
CA VAL A 234 -33.00 0.45 8.94
C VAL A 234 -34.30 0.91 9.60
N TYR A 235 -35.40 0.73 8.87
CA TYR A 235 -36.76 1.02 9.33
C TYR A 235 -37.75 -0.05 8.82
N GLY A 236 -38.93 -0.13 9.45
CA GLY A 236 -40.01 -1.00 8.98
C GLY A 236 -39.66 -2.49 8.99
N GLU A 237 -39.89 -3.19 7.88
CA GLU A 237 -39.66 -4.63 7.77
C GLU A 237 -38.17 -4.99 7.79
N ALA A 238 -37.32 -4.19 7.13
CA ALA A 238 -35.88 -4.39 7.13
C ALA A 238 -35.28 -4.34 8.55
N GLN A 239 -35.76 -3.40 9.37
CA GLN A 239 -35.38 -3.30 10.77
C GLN A 239 -35.80 -4.55 11.58
N LYS A 240 -37.04 -5.02 11.42
CA LYS A 240 -37.54 -6.21 12.13
C LYS A 240 -36.74 -7.46 11.77
N GLN A 241 -36.44 -7.65 10.50
CA GLN A 241 -35.65 -8.79 10.02
C GLN A 241 -34.22 -8.73 10.55
N LEU A 242 -33.56 -7.57 10.46
CA LEU A 242 -32.22 -7.38 11.00
C LEU A 242 -32.17 -7.59 12.50
N PHE A 243 -33.13 -7.03 13.25
CA PHE A 243 -33.22 -7.24 14.70
C PHE A 243 -33.40 -8.71 15.04
N THR A 244 -34.34 -9.40 14.38
CA THR A 244 -34.60 -10.83 14.62
C THR A 244 -33.36 -11.68 14.36
N GLN A 245 -32.64 -11.39 13.26
CA GLN A 245 -31.39 -12.06 12.93
C GLN A 245 -30.33 -11.83 14.01
N LEU A 246 -30.05 -10.57 14.37
CA LEU A 246 -29.05 -10.24 15.39
C LEU A 246 -29.42 -10.79 16.77
N TYR A 247 -30.68 -10.74 17.15
CA TYR A 247 -31.18 -11.25 18.43
C TYR A 247 -31.06 -12.78 18.50
N SER A 248 -31.36 -13.50 17.41
CA SER A 248 -31.16 -14.96 17.37
C SER A 248 -29.69 -15.37 17.55
N LEU A 249 -28.75 -14.52 17.12
CA LEU A 249 -27.32 -14.72 17.34
C LEU A 249 -26.95 -14.37 18.79
N TYR A 250 -27.50 -13.29 19.33
CA TYR A 250 -27.35 -12.92 20.75
C TYR A 250 -27.74 -14.08 21.68
N GLU A 251 -28.88 -14.74 21.44
CA GLU A 251 -29.37 -15.86 22.25
C GLU A 251 -28.45 -17.09 22.24
N LYS A 252 -27.69 -17.29 21.16
CA LYS A 252 -26.69 -18.38 21.07
C LYS A 252 -25.44 -18.12 21.91
N GLY A 253 -25.26 -16.91 22.46
CA GLY A 253 -24.10 -16.56 23.27
C GLY A 253 -22.78 -16.76 22.53
N ILE A 254 -21.72 -17.15 23.23
CA ILE A 254 -20.37 -17.27 22.61
C ILE A 254 -20.30 -18.38 21.57
N ALA A 255 -21.19 -19.36 21.64
CA ALA A 255 -21.20 -20.49 20.70
C ALA A 255 -21.32 -20.01 19.25
N PHE A 256 -22.06 -18.93 18.95
CA PHE A 256 -22.15 -18.46 17.56
C PHE A 256 -20.81 -17.93 17.03
N LEU A 257 -19.98 -17.26 17.86
CA LEU A 257 -18.66 -16.79 17.42
C LEU A 257 -17.76 -17.97 17.03
N LEU A 258 -17.92 -19.10 17.73
CA LEU A 258 -17.24 -20.37 17.41
C LEU A 258 -17.82 -21.05 16.17
N HIS A 259 -19.05 -20.73 15.77
CA HIS A 259 -19.68 -21.29 14.56
C HIS A 259 -19.46 -20.45 13.31
N ILE A 260 -19.02 -19.20 13.44
CA ILE A 260 -18.67 -18.36 12.30
C ILE A 260 -17.40 -18.90 11.63
N PRO A 261 -17.45 -19.35 10.36
CA PRO A 261 -16.30 -20.02 9.73
C PRO A 261 -15.03 -19.17 9.71
N SER A 262 -15.16 -17.88 9.39
CA SER A 262 -14.02 -16.97 9.37
C SER A 262 -13.38 -16.83 10.75
N ILE A 263 -14.15 -16.70 11.82
CA ILE A 263 -13.64 -16.53 13.19
C ILE A 263 -13.13 -17.87 13.77
N ASN A 264 -13.88 -18.95 13.55
CA ASN A 264 -13.61 -20.29 14.08
C ASN A 264 -12.24 -20.83 13.65
N SER A 265 -11.88 -20.62 12.37
CA SER A 265 -10.58 -21.07 11.85
C SER A 265 -9.39 -20.53 12.67
N TYR A 266 -9.49 -19.31 13.21
CA TYR A 266 -8.43 -18.69 14.00
C TYR A 266 -8.44 -19.16 15.46
N ILE A 267 -9.64 -19.32 16.03
CA ILE A 267 -9.79 -19.82 17.39
C ILE A 267 -9.26 -21.26 17.49
N MET A 268 -9.60 -22.11 16.51
CA MET A 268 -9.14 -23.51 16.48
C MET A 268 -7.62 -23.61 16.36
N ASN A 269 -6.97 -22.77 15.55
CA ASN A 269 -5.52 -22.75 15.42
C ASN A 269 -4.79 -22.50 16.76
N VAL A 270 -5.38 -21.73 17.66
CA VAL A 270 -4.83 -21.50 19.01
C VAL A 270 -5.09 -22.69 19.92
N PHE A 271 -6.30 -23.27 19.90
CA PHE A 271 -6.64 -24.43 20.73
C PHE A 271 -5.85 -25.69 20.39
N TYR A 272 -5.49 -25.91 19.12
CA TYR A 272 -4.72 -27.09 18.70
C TYR A 272 -3.20 -26.91 18.83
N ASN A 273 -2.70 -25.76 19.30
CA ASN A 273 -1.27 -25.51 19.43
C ASN A 273 -0.86 -25.32 20.91
N PRO A 274 -0.35 -26.38 21.58
CA PRO A 274 0.04 -26.32 22.99
C PRO A 274 1.15 -25.31 23.30
N ARG A 275 1.93 -24.89 22.29
CA ARG A 275 2.98 -23.86 22.43
C ARG A 275 2.44 -22.44 22.44
N LEU A 276 1.22 -22.23 21.94
CA LEU A 276 0.50 -20.95 22.00
C LEU A 276 -0.29 -20.80 23.31
N SER A 277 0.04 -21.57 24.36
CA SER A 277 -0.61 -21.48 25.66
C SER A 277 -0.49 -20.06 26.24
N VAL A 278 -1.51 -19.25 25.95
CA VAL A 278 -1.88 -17.97 26.53
C VAL A 278 -0.70 -17.07 26.91
N CYS A 279 0.23 -16.85 25.98
CA CYS A 279 1.13 -15.72 26.07
C CYS A 279 0.46 -14.54 25.36
N THR A 280 -0.11 -13.61 26.13
CA THR A 280 -0.67 -12.36 25.60
C THR A 280 0.42 -11.30 25.36
N ASP A 281 1.68 -11.60 25.66
CA ASP A 281 2.79 -10.71 25.35
C ASP A 281 3.08 -10.72 23.84
N GLU A 282 2.63 -9.66 23.18
CA GLU A 282 2.77 -9.47 21.74
C GLU A 282 4.24 -9.55 21.26
N GLN A 283 5.22 -9.22 22.11
CA GLN A 283 6.64 -9.24 21.75
C GLN A 283 7.16 -10.65 21.46
N THR A 284 6.51 -11.67 22.03
CA THR A 284 6.87 -13.08 21.82
C THR A 284 6.00 -13.78 20.78
N LEU A 285 4.91 -13.12 20.35
CA LEU A 285 3.90 -13.75 19.50
C LEU A 285 4.33 -13.85 18.03
N ILE A 286 5.15 -12.91 17.56
CA ILE A 286 5.69 -12.91 16.20
C ILE A 286 7.22 -12.87 16.24
N SER A 287 7.85 -13.59 15.31
CA SER A 287 9.30 -13.54 15.16
C SER A 287 9.74 -12.20 14.56
N GLU A 288 10.97 -11.80 14.86
CA GLU A 288 11.64 -10.65 14.24
C GLU A 288 11.55 -10.69 12.71
N VAL A 289 11.79 -11.86 12.12
CA VAL A 289 11.73 -12.06 10.66
C VAL A 289 10.35 -11.72 10.09
N ARG A 290 9.27 -12.11 10.78
CA ARG A 290 7.90 -11.83 10.33
C ARG A 290 7.58 -10.35 10.44
N LEU A 291 8.09 -9.66 11.47
CA LEU A 291 7.95 -8.22 11.62
C LEU A 291 8.71 -7.47 10.53
N ASP A 292 9.95 -7.88 10.26
CA ASP A 292 10.79 -7.31 9.20
C ASP A 292 10.18 -7.50 7.81
N ALA A 293 9.63 -8.70 7.53
CA ALA A 293 8.94 -8.99 6.27
C ALA A 293 7.72 -8.07 6.07
N GLU A 294 6.95 -7.82 7.12
CA GLU A 294 5.83 -6.87 7.06
C GLU A 294 6.34 -5.45 6.79
N LEU A 295 7.37 -5.00 7.51
CA LEU A 295 7.97 -3.67 7.33
C LEU A 295 8.44 -3.45 5.89
N PHE A 296 9.29 -4.33 5.37
CA PHE A 296 9.88 -4.14 4.05
C PHE A 296 8.84 -4.27 2.92
N TYR A 297 7.83 -5.10 3.11
CA TYR A 297 6.69 -5.16 2.20
C TYR A 297 5.85 -3.88 2.24
N GLU A 298 5.56 -3.36 3.43
CA GLU A 298 4.81 -2.11 3.57
C GLU A 298 5.58 -0.95 2.93
N ILE A 299 6.89 -0.83 3.16
CA ILE A 299 7.72 0.18 2.50
C ILE A 299 7.66 0.04 0.98
N ASP A 300 7.81 -1.18 0.44
CA ASP A 300 7.77 -1.42 -1.01
C ASP A 300 6.40 -1.05 -1.61
N SER A 301 5.30 -1.50 -1.00
CA SER A 301 3.94 -1.23 -1.46
C SER A 301 3.53 0.25 -1.39
N ASN A 302 4.31 1.07 -0.66
CA ASN A 302 4.11 2.50 -0.52
C ASN A 302 5.11 3.36 -1.31
N SER A 303 5.84 2.78 -2.28
CA SER A 303 6.76 3.54 -3.13
C SER A 303 6.07 4.73 -3.80
N MET A 304 6.81 5.83 -3.93
CA MET A 304 6.31 7.07 -4.52
C MET A 304 6.69 7.13 -5.99
N TYR A 305 5.73 7.48 -6.86
CA TYR A 305 5.98 7.72 -8.28
C TYR A 305 6.57 9.13 -8.48
N GLN A 306 7.66 9.26 -9.24
CA GLN A 306 8.28 10.55 -9.56
C GLN A 306 8.07 10.93 -11.02
N ASN A 307 7.28 11.98 -11.25
CA ASN A 307 6.93 12.41 -12.61
C ASN A 307 7.94 13.36 -13.27
N SER A 308 8.83 14.03 -12.52
CA SER A 308 9.74 15.06 -13.04
C SER A 308 10.98 15.26 -12.15
N LEU A 309 12.02 15.87 -12.71
CA LEU A 309 13.19 16.31 -11.92
C LEU A 309 12.81 17.36 -10.87
N LEU A 310 11.83 18.21 -11.16
CA LEU A 310 11.36 19.24 -10.22
C LEU A 310 10.72 18.58 -9.00
N SER A 311 9.83 17.62 -9.22
CA SER A 311 9.19 16.89 -8.12
C SER A 311 10.20 16.09 -7.31
N CYS A 312 11.21 15.50 -7.94
CA CYS A 312 12.32 14.86 -7.21
C CYS A 312 13.05 15.84 -6.27
N MET A 313 13.34 17.06 -6.73
CA MET A 313 13.99 18.08 -5.90
C MET A 313 13.11 18.50 -4.72
N GLU A 314 11.81 18.71 -4.95
CA GLU A 314 10.84 19.06 -3.89
C GLU A 314 10.69 17.93 -2.86
N TYR A 315 10.72 16.67 -3.31
CA TYR A 315 10.75 15.53 -2.39
C TYR A 315 12.02 15.50 -1.55
N LEU A 316 13.21 15.70 -2.14
CA LEU A 316 14.46 15.74 -1.37
C LEU A 316 14.47 16.87 -0.33
N GLN A 317 13.96 18.06 -0.69
CA GLN A 317 13.79 19.17 0.25
C GLN A 317 12.79 18.81 1.36
N SER A 318 11.68 18.16 1.01
CA SER A 318 10.68 17.70 1.98
C SER A 318 11.28 16.67 2.95
N VAL A 319 12.07 15.72 2.46
CA VAL A 319 12.81 14.76 3.29
C VAL A 319 13.74 15.50 4.25
N GLU A 320 14.54 16.46 3.78
CA GLU A 320 15.45 17.23 4.63
C GLU A 320 14.70 17.96 5.76
N GLN A 321 13.55 18.56 5.45
CA GLN A 321 12.72 19.22 6.46
C GLN A 321 12.15 18.24 7.48
N VAL A 322 11.64 17.09 7.03
CA VAL A 322 11.03 16.08 7.89
C VAL A 322 12.08 15.41 8.80
N MET A 323 13.31 15.28 8.34
CA MET A 323 14.43 14.81 9.17
C MET A 323 14.73 15.71 10.38
N ARG A 324 14.22 16.95 10.41
CA ARG A 324 14.37 17.87 11.55
C ARG A 324 13.30 17.69 12.63
N SER A 325 12.28 16.87 12.39
CA SER A 325 11.26 16.50 13.37
C SER A 325 11.60 15.19 14.10
N PRO A 326 11.02 14.92 15.28
CA PRO A 326 11.15 13.61 15.92
C PRO A 326 10.48 12.53 15.05
N LEU A 327 11.23 11.49 14.71
CA LEU A 327 10.79 10.39 13.85
C LEU A 327 10.96 9.04 14.57
N THR A 328 10.04 8.12 14.31
CA THR A 328 10.17 6.73 14.76
C THR A 328 11.24 6.01 13.92
N GLN A 329 11.77 4.89 14.43
CA GLN A 329 12.70 4.05 13.66
C GLN A 329 12.08 3.56 12.34
N CYS A 330 10.77 3.31 12.33
CA CYS A 330 10.01 2.86 11.15
C CYS A 330 9.90 3.98 10.11
N GLN A 331 9.66 5.21 10.55
CA GLN A 331 9.64 6.37 9.66
C GLN A 331 11.02 6.65 9.07
N ILE A 332 12.10 6.53 9.85
CA ILE A 332 13.47 6.74 9.38
C ILE A 332 13.85 5.77 8.25
N ILE A 333 13.60 4.47 8.42
CA ILE A 333 13.90 3.48 7.37
C ILE A 333 13.05 3.70 6.11
N THR A 334 11.79 4.11 6.27
CA THR A 334 10.90 4.44 5.16
C THR A 334 11.43 5.66 4.39
N LEU A 335 11.87 6.72 5.09
CA LEU A 335 12.50 7.88 4.46
C LEU A 335 13.79 7.51 3.73
N GLN A 336 14.62 6.62 4.29
CA GLN A 336 15.83 6.13 3.62
C GLN A 336 15.48 5.48 2.29
N LYS A 337 14.49 4.57 2.27
CA LYS A 337 14.08 3.92 1.02
C LYS A 337 13.51 4.91 0.01
N HIS A 338 12.61 5.81 0.42
CA HIS A 338 12.10 6.86 -0.47
C HIS A 338 13.22 7.74 -1.03
N THR A 339 14.22 8.07 -0.21
CA THR A 339 15.41 8.82 -0.66
C THR A 339 16.20 8.05 -1.71
N ALA A 340 16.36 6.73 -1.56
CA ALA A 340 17.00 5.89 -2.56
C ALA A 340 16.27 5.97 -3.90
N ASP A 341 14.94 5.82 -3.88
CA ASP A 341 14.09 5.83 -5.09
C ASP A 341 14.14 7.18 -5.79
N ILE A 342 14.01 8.28 -5.04
CA ILE A 342 14.11 9.63 -5.59
C ILE A 342 15.48 9.86 -6.24
N LEU A 343 16.58 9.42 -5.61
CA LEU A 343 17.93 9.56 -6.16
C LEU A 343 18.14 8.72 -7.43
N GLN A 344 17.57 7.51 -7.49
CA GLN A 344 17.62 6.66 -8.69
C GLN A 344 16.89 7.31 -9.86
N CYS A 345 15.63 7.71 -9.65
CA CYS A 345 14.83 8.39 -10.67
C CYS A 345 15.49 9.69 -11.12
N SER A 346 15.97 10.52 -10.18
CA SER A 346 16.69 11.75 -10.47
C SER A 346 17.92 11.52 -11.36
N ALA A 347 18.70 10.48 -11.08
CA ALA A 347 19.91 10.18 -11.84
C ALA A 347 19.62 9.81 -13.29
N LEU A 348 18.58 9.02 -13.52
CA LEU A 348 18.20 8.58 -14.87
C LEU A 348 17.52 9.70 -15.65
N MET A 349 16.59 10.44 -15.03
CA MET A 349 15.95 11.61 -15.65
C MET A 349 16.95 12.69 -16.02
N LEU A 350 17.94 12.95 -15.16
CA LEU A 350 18.99 13.93 -15.43
C LEU A 350 19.80 13.53 -16.66
N HIS A 351 20.16 12.25 -16.77
CA HIS A 351 20.88 11.74 -17.92
C HIS A 351 20.05 11.86 -19.21
N ASP A 352 18.79 11.40 -19.21
CA ASP A 352 17.92 11.47 -20.39
C ASP A 352 17.74 12.93 -20.87
N LYS A 353 17.52 13.87 -19.94
CA LYS A 353 17.38 15.29 -20.28
C LYS A 353 18.61 15.86 -20.97
N TYR A 354 19.81 15.60 -20.45
CA TYR A 354 21.02 16.21 -21.02
C TYR A 354 21.52 15.50 -22.28
N THR A 355 21.27 14.20 -22.43
CA THR A 355 21.60 13.45 -23.65
C THR A 355 20.68 13.84 -24.80
N ASN A 356 19.39 14.07 -24.54
CA ASN A 356 18.41 14.40 -25.58
C ASN A 356 18.38 15.88 -25.96
N THR A 357 18.77 16.79 -25.05
CA THR A 357 18.56 18.25 -25.24
C THR A 357 19.86 19.05 -25.37
N SER A 358 21.02 18.55 -24.92
CA SER A 358 22.26 19.33 -24.88
C SER A 358 23.27 18.88 -25.94
N GLY A 359 23.67 19.79 -26.84
CA GLY A 359 24.81 19.60 -27.76
C GLY A 359 26.18 19.92 -27.16
N VAL A 360 26.25 20.19 -25.85
CA VAL A 360 27.47 20.67 -25.18
C VAL A 360 28.07 19.58 -24.28
N ASN A 361 29.18 18.98 -24.71
CA ASN A 361 29.88 17.89 -24.03
C ASN A 361 30.15 18.13 -22.53
N LYS A 362 30.39 19.38 -22.12
CA LYS A 362 30.63 19.74 -20.71
C LYS A 362 29.42 19.46 -19.81
N GLN A 363 28.20 19.76 -20.28
CA GLN A 363 26.99 19.58 -19.48
C GLN A 363 26.65 18.09 -19.34
N ILE A 364 26.82 17.31 -20.41
CA ILE A 364 26.67 15.85 -20.40
C ILE A 364 27.60 15.22 -19.38
N TYR A 365 28.88 15.61 -19.35
CA TYR A 365 29.85 15.10 -18.38
C TYR A 365 29.50 15.44 -16.94
N ILE A 366 29.03 16.67 -16.67
CA ILE A 366 28.60 17.08 -15.33
C ILE A 366 27.38 16.25 -14.89
N ALA A 367 26.39 16.10 -15.78
CA ALA A 367 25.21 15.30 -15.52
C ALA A 367 25.58 13.84 -15.22
N ASP A 368 26.44 13.22 -16.02
CA ASP A 368 26.90 11.83 -15.79
C ASP A 368 27.57 11.67 -14.42
N LYS A 369 28.46 12.59 -14.05
CA LYS A 369 29.15 12.56 -12.76
C LYS A 369 28.16 12.67 -11.59
N LEU A 370 27.15 13.54 -11.70
CA LEU A 370 26.11 13.71 -10.70
C LEU A 370 25.21 12.47 -10.61
N SER A 371 24.78 11.91 -11.74
CA SER A 371 23.99 10.68 -11.81
C SER A 371 24.73 9.50 -11.16
N CYS A 372 26.01 9.32 -11.46
CA CYS A 372 26.84 8.30 -10.80
C CYS A 372 26.91 8.50 -9.28
N TYR A 373 27.04 9.74 -8.81
CA TYR A 373 27.08 10.05 -7.38
C TYR A 373 25.73 9.76 -6.70
N MET A 374 24.62 10.17 -7.32
CA MET A 374 23.26 9.93 -6.83
C MET A 374 22.96 8.43 -6.72
N LEU A 375 23.30 7.63 -7.74
CA LEU A 375 23.09 6.19 -7.70
C LEU A 375 23.96 5.48 -6.63
N LYS A 376 25.22 5.90 -6.48
CA LYS A 376 26.09 5.40 -5.40
C LYS A 376 25.55 5.75 -4.01
N LEU A 377 24.91 6.90 -3.86
CA LEU A 377 24.26 7.30 -2.62
C LEU A 377 22.97 6.52 -2.40
N ALA A 378 22.16 6.31 -3.45
CA ALA A 378 20.92 5.53 -3.38
C ALA A 378 21.14 4.14 -2.81
N VAL A 379 22.16 3.41 -3.27
CA VAL A 379 22.50 2.07 -2.76
C VAL A 379 22.89 2.05 -1.28
N LYS A 380 23.33 3.18 -0.69
CA LYS A 380 23.57 3.26 0.76
C LYS A 380 22.26 3.28 1.54
N PHE A 381 21.21 3.82 0.96
CA PHE A 381 19.90 3.93 1.60
C PHE A 381 18.92 2.85 1.15
N GLY A 382 19.22 2.14 0.07
CA GLY A 382 18.37 1.13 -0.55
C GLY A 382 18.63 -0.31 -0.11
N CYS A 383 17.99 -1.22 -0.84
CA CYS A 383 18.07 -2.66 -0.71
C CYS A 383 19.05 -3.29 -1.71
N VAL A 384 19.23 -4.61 -1.68
CA VAL A 384 20.18 -5.33 -2.55
C VAL A 384 19.85 -5.15 -4.03
N SER A 385 18.56 -5.22 -4.39
CA SER A 385 18.09 -5.08 -5.77
C SER A 385 18.35 -3.68 -6.34
N ASP A 386 18.54 -2.66 -5.50
CA ASP A 386 18.82 -1.29 -5.94
C ASP A 386 20.17 -1.15 -6.67
N LEU A 387 21.07 -2.11 -6.50
CA LEU A 387 22.31 -2.20 -7.28
C LEU A 387 22.04 -2.35 -8.80
N LEU A 388 20.90 -2.93 -9.18
CA LEU A 388 20.55 -3.11 -10.58
C LEU A 388 20.26 -1.77 -11.28
N TYR A 389 19.85 -0.71 -10.57
CA TYR A 389 19.72 0.62 -11.17
C TYR A 389 21.08 1.20 -11.59
N ILE A 390 22.17 0.90 -10.85
CA ILE A 390 23.53 1.25 -11.28
C ILE A 390 23.90 0.45 -12.53
N ALA A 391 23.61 -0.85 -12.56
CA ALA A 391 23.90 -1.70 -13.70
C ALA A 391 23.15 -1.24 -14.97
N MET A 392 21.86 -0.89 -14.84
CA MET A 392 21.05 -0.29 -15.92
C MET A 392 21.67 1.02 -16.42
N TYR A 393 22.07 1.89 -15.50
CA TYR A 393 22.70 3.15 -15.85
C TYR A 393 24.02 2.97 -16.63
N PHE A 394 24.88 2.04 -16.18
CA PHE A 394 26.12 1.72 -16.88
C PHE A 394 25.88 1.05 -18.23
N TYR A 395 24.89 0.16 -18.34
CA TYR A 395 24.47 -0.39 -19.61
C TYR A 395 24.04 0.72 -20.60
N LYS A 396 23.14 1.59 -20.15
CA LYS A 396 22.60 2.72 -20.93
C LYS A 396 23.68 3.70 -21.40
N THR A 397 24.71 3.89 -20.59
CA THR A 397 25.87 4.75 -20.92
C THR A 397 27.01 4.02 -21.62
N LEU A 398 26.76 2.81 -22.15
CA LEU A 398 27.71 1.99 -22.91
C LEU A 398 28.97 1.60 -22.12
N ARG A 399 28.87 1.53 -20.79
CA ARG A 399 29.92 1.13 -19.85
C ARG A 399 29.78 -0.34 -19.47
N GLN A 400 29.88 -1.25 -20.45
CA GLN A 400 29.56 -2.67 -20.23
C GLN A 400 30.44 -3.32 -19.16
N ARG A 401 31.73 -2.96 -19.06
CA ARG A 401 32.64 -3.52 -18.04
C ARG A 401 32.19 -3.16 -16.62
N GLU A 402 31.77 -1.91 -16.41
CA GLU A 402 31.30 -1.44 -15.11
C GLU A 402 29.93 -2.03 -14.78
N ALA A 403 29.03 -2.14 -15.77
CA ALA A 403 27.75 -2.83 -15.61
C ALA A 403 27.94 -4.29 -15.17
N LEU A 404 28.80 -5.05 -15.87
CA LEU A 404 29.09 -6.45 -15.53
C LEU A 404 29.72 -6.60 -14.15
N SER A 405 30.58 -5.66 -13.72
CA SER A 405 31.15 -5.66 -12.37
C SER A 405 30.07 -5.51 -11.29
N VAL A 406 29.12 -4.61 -11.49
CA VAL A 406 27.99 -4.42 -10.57
C VAL A 406 27.05 -5.62 -10.58
N ILE A 407 26.78 -6.20 -11.76
CA ILE A 407 25.96 -7.40 -11.93
C ILE A 407 26.54 -8.57 -11.13
N GLU A 408 27.85 -8.84 -11.23
CA GLU A 408 28.50 -9.92 -10.50
C GLU A 408 28.42 -9.73 -8.98
N MET A 409 28.70 -8.52 -8.50
CA MET A 409 28.54 -8.19 -7.08
C MET A 409 27.09 -8.39 -6.61
N THR A 410 26.12 -8.02 -7.44
CA THR A 410 24.69 -8.15 -7.12
C THR A 410 24.28 -9.61 -7.09
N LYS A 411 24.76 -10.42 -8.05
CA LYS A 411 24.50 -11.85 -8.16
C LYS A 411 24.92 -12.58 -6.88
N VAL A 412 26.12 -12.29 -6.37
CA VAL A 412 26.62 -12.84 -5.08
C VAL A 412 25.71 -12.49 -3.91
N LYS A 413 25.20 -11.26 -3.86
CA LYS A 413 24.28 -10.82 -2.79
C LYS A 413 22.88 -11.43 -2.91
N LEU A 414 22.38 -11.60 -4.12
CA LEU A 414 21.04 -12.17 -4.36
C LEU A 414 20.97 -13.68 -4.11
N VAL A 415 22.10 -14.40 -4.19
CA VAL A 415 22.15 -15.84 -3.84
C VAL A 415 22.54 -16.09 -2.38
N GLN A 416 22.76 -15.04 -1.59
CA GLN A 416 23.16 -15.16 -0.19
C GLN A 416 22.07 -15.86 0.63
N GLN A 417 22.49 -16.75 1.54
CA GLN A 417 21.57 -17.38 2.49
C GLN A 417 20.93 -16.31 3.40
N GLY A 418 19.62 -16.40 3.58
CA GLY A 418 18.86 -15.42 4.36
C GLY A 418 18.46 -14.16 3.60
N LEU A 419 18.51 -14.14 2.26
CA LEU A 419 17.88 -13.06 1.49
C LEU A 419 16.36 -13.13 1.62
N MET A 420 15.74 -12.02 2.02
CA MET A 420 14.31 -11.80 1.98
C MET A 420 13.91 -11.14 0.67
N TYR A 421 13.05 -11.81 -0.11
CA TYR A 421 12.46 -11.24 -1.31
C TYR A 421 10.96 -11.02 -1.12
N ASN A 422 10.56 -9.74 -1.08
CA ASN A 422 9.22 -9.30 -0.68
C ASN A 422 8.87 -9.80 0.74
N ARG A 423 8.08 -10.89 0.86
CA ARG A 423 7.72 -11.54 2.14
C ARG A 423 8.31 -12.93 2.30
N HIS A 424 9.01 -13.44 1.29
CA HIS A 424 9.51 -14.81 1.24
C HIS A 424 10.94 -14.86 1.73
N VAL A 425 11.17 -15.65 2.79
CA VAL A 425 12.48 -15.88 3.35
C VAL A 425 12.47 -17.14 4.22
N ASP A 426 13.61 -17.83 4.28
CA ASP A 426 13.86 -18.85 5.30
C ASP A 426 14.14 -18.14 6.65
N PRO A 427 13.30 -18.33 7.69
CA PRO A 427 13.44 -17.58 8.93
C PRO A 427 14.72 -17.87 9.71
N GLU A 428 15.21 -19.10 9.67
CA GLU A 428 16.42 -19.49 10.41
C GLU A 428 17.65 -18.84 9.78
N ARG A 429 17.79 -18.96 8.46
CA ARG A 429 18.89 -18.36 7.70
C ARG A 429 18.90 -16.83 7.76
N TYR A 430 17.72 -16.20 7.73
CA TYR A 430 17.62 -14.74 7.88
C TYR A 430 18.09 -14.29 9.27
N THR A 431 17.64 -14.99 10.32
CA THR A 431 18.01 -14.67 11.70
C THR A 431 19.52 -14.86 11.91
N GLU A 432 20.10 -15.93 11.37
CA GLU A 432 21.54 -16.16 11.41
C GLU A 432 22.33 -15.04 10.70
N ALA A 433 21.87 -14.61 9.52
CA ALA A 433 22.56 -13.62 8.72
C ALA A 433 22.48 -12.19 9.30
N VAL A 434 21.29 -11.79 9.77
CA VAL A 434 21.00 -10.38 10.10
C VAL A 434 20.12 -10.17 11.34
N GLY A 435 19.81 -11.20 12.12
CA GLY A 435 19.06 -11.09 13.37
C GLY A 435 19.68 -10.09 14.36
N GLY A 436 18.84 -9.31 15.03
CA GLY A 436 19.25 -8.25 15.96
C GLY A 436 19.94 -7.03 15.33
N ARG A 437 20.18 -7.01 14.01
CA ARG A 437 20.75 -5.83 13.32
C ARG A 437 19.68 -4.76 13.10
N SER A 438 20.13 -3.53 12.85
CA SER A 438 19.21 -2.43 12.50
C SER A 438 18.49 -2.68 11.17
N TRP A 439 17.27 -2.14 11.02
CA TRP A 439 16.50 -2.25 9.78
C TRP A 439 17.25 -1.71 8.55
N SER A 440 18.03 -0.64 8.69
CA SER A 440 18.88 -0.13 7.60
C SER A 440 19.95 -1.14 7.17
N ALA A 441 20.57 -1.84 8.13
CA ALA A 441 21.58 -2.86 7.83
C ALA A 441 20.97 -4.11 7.20
N LYS A 442 19.79 -4.53 7.67
CA LYS A 442 19.01 -5.62 7.10
C LYS A 442 18.59 -5.32 5.66
N MET A 443 17.99 -4.16 5.42
CA MET A 443 17.54 -3.74 4.10
C MET A 443 18.68 -3.77 3.08
N ARG A 444 19.82 -3.18 3.42
CA ARG A 444 20.98 -3.07 2.52
C ARG A 444 21.62 -4.42 2.16
N ASN A 445 21.53 -5.41 3.04
CA ASN A 445 22.34 -6.64 2.91
C ASN A 445 21.53 -7.91 2.71
N ALA A 446 20.25 -7.92 3.08
CA ALA A 446 19.44 -9.14 3.12
C ALA A 446 18.01 -8.92 2.60
N VAL A 447 17.72 -7.79 1.95
CA VAL A 447 16.40 -7.54 1.34
C VAL A 447 16.56 -7.26 -0.14
N ALA A 448 15.72 -7.90 -0.94
CA ALA A 448 15.49 -7.57 -2.33
C ALA A 448 13.99 -7.25 -2.52
N GLN A 449 13.72 -6.32 -3.43
CA GLN A 449 12.39 -5.90 -3.82
C GLN A 449 12.23 -6.00 -5.33
N THR A 450 10.98 -6.01 -5.78
CA THR A 450 10.65 -5.94 -7.20
C THR A 450 11.15 -4.62 -7.78
N ILE A 451 11.81 -4.68 -8.94
CA ILE A 451 12.30 -3.49 -9.65
C ILE A 451 11.11 -2.79 -10.29
N LYS A 452 11.05 -1.46 -10.14
CA LYS A 452 9.99 -0.61 -10.69
C LYS A 452 10.59 0.32 -11.73
N LEU A 453 10.09 0.23 -12.96
CA LEU A 453 10.49 1.10 -14.06
C LEU A 453 9.32 2.04 -14.38
N ASP A 454 9.41 3.28 -13.91
CA ASP A 454 8.41 4.31 -14.20
C ASP A 454 8.34 4.62 -15.71
N ASP A 455 7.13 4.90 -16.19
CA ASP A 455 6.85 5.10 -17.61
C ASP A 455 7.47 6.36 -18.23
N ASN A 456 7.77 7.36 -17.41
CA ASN A 456 8.35 8.63 -17.82
C ASN A 456 9.89 8.61 -17.97
N ILE A 457 10.53 7.47 -17.66
CA ILE A 457 12.00 7.30 -17.71
C ILE A 457 12.34 6.15 -18.65
N CYS A 458 13.31 6.37 -19.55
CA CYS A 458 13.83 5.30 -20.38
C CYS A 458 14.97 4.57 -19.63
N TYR A 459 14.67 3.44 -18.99
CA TYR A 459 15.68 2.68 -18.23
C TYR A 459 16.54 1.82 -19.15
N ILE A 460 15.89 0.99 -19.98
CA ILE A 460 16.49 0.06 -20.92
C ILE A 460 15.74 0.16 -22.24
N ASN A 461 16.46 0.47 -23.33
CA ASN A 461 15.83 0.68 -24.64
C ASN A 461 15.05 -0.55 -25.11
N GLU A 462 15.56 -1.75 -24.81
CA GLU A 462 14.94 -3.02 -25.15
C GLU A 462 13.57 -3.25 -24.49
N LEU A 463 13.23 -2.54 -23.41
CA LEU A 463 11.94 -2.64 -22.70
C LEU A 463 10.99 -1.45 -22.96
N THR A 464 11.33 -0.58 -23.92
CA THR A 464 10.56 0.65 -24.16
C THR A 464 9.11 0.37 -24.56
N LEU A 465 8.87 -0.66 -25.38
CA LEU A 465 7.53 -1.02 -25.84
C LEU A 465 6.65 -1.49 -24.66
N GLU A 466 7.22 -2.29 -23.77
CA GLU A 466 6.55 -2.85 -22.62
C GLU A 466 6.24 -1.75 -21.58
N GLN A 467 7.17 -0.82 -21.35
CA GLN A 467 6.93 0.37 -20.52
C GLN A 467 5.80 1.26 -21.10
N GLN A 468 5.79 1.50 -22.41
CA GLN A 468 4.75 2.31 -23.06
C GLN A 468 3.37 1.64 -23.02
N SER A 469 3.31 0.33 -23.25
CA SER A 469 2.06 -0.44 -23.14
C SER A 469 1.49 -0.38 -21.71
N CYS A 470 2.35 -0.49 -20.70
CA CYS A 470 1.97 -0.38 -19.29
C CYS A 470 1.31 0.98 -18.98
N SER A 471 1.93 2.08 -19.43
CA SER A 471 1.43 3.46 -19.25
C SER A 471 0.07 3.69 -19.91
N LEU A 472 -0.08 3.26 -21.18
CA LEU A 472 -1.34 3.40 -21.92
C LEU A 472 -2.51 2.65 -21.28
N ASN A 473 -2.21 1.59 -20.54
CA ASN A 473 -3.19 0.77 -19.84
C ASN A 473 -3.33 1.17 -18.36
N GLU A 474 -3.07 2.44 -18.01
CA GLU A 474 -3.26 3.04 -16.68
C GLU A 474 -2.44 2.39 -15.55
N SER A 475 -1.31 1.73 -15.87
CA SER A 475 -0.36 1.25 -14.87
C SER A 475 0.87 2.16 -14.83
N PRO A 476 1.23 2.72 -13.66
CA PRO A 476 2.25 3.79 -13.57
C PRO A 476 3.69 3.31 -13.77
N SER A 477 3.96 2.03 -13.57
CA SER A 477 5.32 1.48 -13.62
C SER A 477 5.29 0.02 -14.09
N LEU A 478 6.36 -0.40 -14.77
CA LEU A 478 6.63 -1.78 -15.13
C LEU A 478 7.36 -2.49 -13.98
N TYR A 479 6.82 -3.61 -13.49
CA TYR A 479 7.34 -4.36 -12.35
C TYR A 479 8.11 -5.59 -12.81
N ILE A 480 9.40 -5.68 -12.46
CA ILE A 480 10.29 -6.75 -12.92
C ILE A 480 10.96 -7.46 -11.72
N PRO A 481 10.93 -8.81 -11.65
CA PRO A 481 11.71 -9.54 -10.65
C PRO A 481 13.22 -9.24 -10.77
N PRO A 482 13.93 -8.94 -9.67
CA PRO A 482 15.34 -8.53 -9.73
C PRO A 482 16.25 -9.60 -10.34
N PHE A 483 15.95 -10.88 -10.10
CA PHE A 483 16.69 -12.02 -10.67
C PHE A 483 16.62 -12.05 -12.21
N LEU A 484 15.45 -11.77 -12.78
CA LEU A 484 15.27 -11.75 -14.24
C LEU A 484 15.97 -10.55 -14.86
N LEU A 485 15.83 -9.36 -14.25
CA LEU A 485 16.51 -8.17 -14.73
C LEU A 485 18.04 -8.34 -14.68
N LEU A 486 18.56 -9.01 -13.65
CA LEU A 486 19.99 -9.32 -13.54
C LEU A 486 20.48 -10.13 -14.75
N HIS A 487 19.81 -11.23 -15.08
CA HIS A 487 20.21 -12.08 -16.21
C HIS A 487 19.97 -11.42 -17.57
N MET A 488 18.90 -10.62 -17.71
CA MET A 488 18.68 -9.79 -18.89
C MET A 488 19.84 -8.81 -19.10
N LEU A 489 20.22 -8.06 -18.07
CA LEU A 489 21.34 -7.11 -18.16
C LEU A 489 22.68 -7.81 -18.43
N GLU A 490 22.91 -8.99 -17.84
CA GLU A 490 24.10 -9.79 -18.11
C GLU A 490 24.15 -10.21 -19.59
N PHE A 491 23.04 -10.72 -20.13
CA PHE A 491 22.91 -11.06 -21.55
C PHE A 491 23.17 -9.84 -22.45
N LEU A 492 22.51 -8.71 -22.19
CA LEU A 492 22.63 -7.50 -23.00
C LEU A 492 24.06 -6.95 -23.02
N CYS A 493 24.74 -6.94 -21.88
CA CYS A 493 26.13 -6.48 -21.78
C CYS A 493 27.12 -7.41 -22.51
N CYS A 494 26.84 -8.71 -22.55
CA CYS A 494 27.75 -9.70 -23.14
C CYS A 494 27.47 -10.03 -24.60
N ARG A 495 26.27 -9.77 -25.13
CA ARG A 495 25.81 -10.23 -26.45
C ARG A 495 26.83 -10.06 -27.59
N HIS A 496 27.50 -8.92 -27.65
CA HIS A 496 28.47 -8.61 -28.72
C HIS A 496 29.93 -8.90 -28.37
N ALA A 497 30.26 -8.93 -27.07
CA ALA A 497 31.65 -9.01 -26.61
C ALA A 497 32.05 -10.42 -26.13
N ASP A 498 31.10 -11.16 -25.56
CA ASP A 498 31.28 -12.50 -25.02
C ASP A 498 30.01 -13.34 -25.26
N PRO A 499 29.86 -13.94 -26.45
CA PRO A 499 28.69 -14.74 -26.81
C PRO A 499 28.50 -15.95 -25.90
N ARG A 500 29.57 -16.51 -25.33
CA ARG A 500 29.47 -17.67 -24.41
C ARG A 500 28.82 -17.26 -23.11
N ARG A 501 29.24 -16.13 -22.53
CA ARG A 501 28.61 -15.58 -21.32
C ARG A 501 27.19 -15.10 -21.58
N ALA A 502 26.93 -14.50 -22.73
CA ALA A 502 25.57 -14.12 -23.13
C ALA A 502 24.65 -15.36 -23.19
N GLN A 503 25.11 -16.45 -23.82
CA GLN A 503 24.34 -17.69 -23.87
C GLN A 503 24.11 -18.29 -22.48
N ALA A 504 25.12 -18.29 -21.61
CA ALA A 504 24.97 -18.76 -20.23
C ALA A 504 23.92 -17.94 -19.45
N ALA A 505 23.92 -16.61 -19.58
CA ALA A 505 22.92 -15.74 -18.96
C ALA A 505 21.50 -16.02 -19.49
N LEU A 506 21.36 -16.30 -20.79
CA LEU A 506 20.09 -16.69 -21.42
C LEU A 506 19.60 -18.06 -20.93
N ASP A 507 20.50 -19.02 -20.73
CA ASP A 507 20.17 -20.34 -20.20
C ASP A 507 19.69 -20.25 -18.74
N GLU A 508 20.34 -19.45 -17.89
CA GLU A 508 19.89 -19.17 -16.51
C GLU A 508 18.52 -18.48 -16.50
N LEU A 509 18.31 -17.49 -17.37
CA LEU A 509 17.02 -16.83 -17.55
C LEU A 509 15.92 -17.84 -17.92
N ARG A 510 16.21 -18.78 -18.84
CA ARG A 510 15.29 -19.85 -19.22
C ARG A 510 14.99 -20.77 -18.04
N VAL A 511 15.99 -21.16 -17.24
CA VAL A 511 15.78 -22.01 -16.06
C VAL A 511 14.84 -21.33 -15.07
N LEU A 512 15.08 -20.06 -14.76
CA LEU A 512 14.23 -19.27 -13.85
C LEU A 512 12.77 -19.20 -14.33
N VAL A 513 12.55 -18.84 -15.59
CA VAL A 513 11.19 -18.64 -16.13
C VAL A 513 10.40 -19.96 -16.19
N HIS A 514 11.05 -21.06 -16.56
CA HIS A 514 10.37 -22.36 -16.72
C HIS A 514 10.18 -23.14 -15.41
N HIS A 515 11.14 -23.07 -14.48
CA HIS A 515 11.20 -24.00 -13.35
C HIS A 515 11.00 -23.35 -11.99
N ASP A 516 11.03 -22.01 -11.89
CA ASP A 516 10.79 -21.35 -10.61
C ASP A 516 9.34 -21.56 -10.14
N GLN A 517 9.21 -22.00 -8.89
CA GLN A 517 7.92 -22.30 -8.26
C GLN A 517 7.30 -21.09 -7.55
N GLY A 518 7.64 -19.87 -7.96
CA GLY A 518 7.15 -18.65 -7.32
C GLY A 518 8.09 -18.06 -6.27
N LEU A 519 9.30 -18.61 -6.12
CA LEU A 519 10.25 -18.21 -5.09
C LEU A 519 11.05 -16.97 -5.53
N PHE A 520 11.63 -17.02 -6.73
CA PHE A 520 12.41 -15.91 -7.30
C PHE A 520 11.62 -15.12 -8.33
N VAL A 521 10.58 -15.73 -8.92
CA VAL A 521 9.69 -15.13 -9.90
C VAL A 521 8.27 -15.18 -9.36
N PRO A 522 7.75 -14.10 -8.74
CA PRO A 522 6.42 -14.08 -8.18
C PRO A 522 5.38 -14.47 -9.25
N VAL A 523 4.39 -15.27 -8.87
CA VAL A 523 3.40 -15.83 -9.83
C VAL A 523 2.69 -14.75 -10.64
N HIS A 524 2.34 -13.62 -10.01
CA HIS A 524 1.70 -12.49 -10.67
C HIS A 524 2.62 -11.74 -11.66
N LEU A 525 3.95 -11.94 -11.60
CA LEU A 525 4.92 -11.35 -12.54
C LEU A 525 5.36 -12.32 -13.64
N LYS A 526 4.68 -13.47 -13.81
CA LYS A 526 5.05 -14.42 -14.86
C LYS A 526 4.89 -13.85 -16.28
N GLU A 527 3.92 -12.95 -16.50
CA GLU A 527 3.71 -12.26 -17.78
C GLU A 527 5.02 -11.62 -18.29
N ILE A 528 5.55 -10.64 -17.53
CA ILE A 528 6.80 -9.95 -17.87
C ILE A 528 8.02 -10.89 -17.89
N SER A 529 7.96 -11.99 -17.15
CA SER A 529 9.06 -12.96 -17.09
C SER A 529 9.23 -13.69 -18.42
N TRP A 530 8.11 -14.14 -18.99
CA TRP A 530 8.07 -14.72 -20.33
C TRP A 530 8.42 -13.69 -21.41
N GLU A 531 7.94 -12.46 -21.26
CA GLU A 531 8.24 -11.37 -22.19
C GLU A 531 9.76 -11.11 -22.29
N ILE A 532 10.43 -10.93 -21.14
CA ILE A 532 11.88 -10.69 -21.07
C ILE A 532 12.68 -11.84 -21.68
N LEU A 533 12.25 -13.09 -21.43
CA LEU A 533 12.87 -14.27 -22.05
C LEU A 533 12.71 -14.23 -23.58
N GLY A 534 11.50 -13.91 -24.07
CA GLY A 534 11.22 -13.76 -25.49
C GLY A 534 12.10 -12.70 -26.15
N ILE A 535 12.23 -11.52 -25.53
CA ILE A 535 13.09 -10.43 -25.99
C ILE A 535 14.54 -10.90 -26.13
N CYS A 536 15.09 -11.57 -25.10
CA CYS A 536 16.47 -12.05 -25.15
C CYS A 536 16.67 -13.14 -26.21
N GLN A 537 15.70 -14.05 -26.38
CA GLN A 537 15.73 -15.11 -27.40
C GLN A 537 15.67 -14.53 -28.83
N GLN A 538 14.80 -13.54 -29.06
CA GLN A 538 14.71 -12.83 -30.33
C GLN A 538 16.04 -12.13 -30.65
N MET A 539 16.63 -11.44 -29.66
CA MET A 539 17.93 -10.77 -29.82
C MET A 539 19.10 -11.74 -30.02
N ALA A 540 18.97 -13.00 -29.60
CA ALA A 540 19.92 -14.07 -29.87
C ALA A 540 19.68 -14.76 -31.24
N GLY A 541 18.63 -14.37 -31.98
CA GLY A 541 18.29 -14.92 -33.29
C GLY A 541 17.43 -16.19 -33.25
N ASN A 542 16.92 -16.60 -32.08
CA ASN A 542 16.05 -17.77 -31.95
C ASN A 542 14.56 -17.35 -31.96
N HIS A 543 14.05 -17.05 -33.16
CA HIS A 543 12.69 -16.54 -33.34
C HIS A 543 11.61 -17.56 -32.93
N GLN A 544 11.87 -18.87 -33.08
CA GLN A 544 10.92 -19.90 -32.67
C GLN A 544 10.75 -19.97 -31.16
N ALA A 545 11.86 -19.89 -30.41
CA ALA A 545 11.81 -19.83 -28.96
C ALA A 545 11.16 -18.52 -28.49
N ALA A 546 11.50 -17.39 -29.12
CA ALA A 546 10.91 -16.10 -28.80
C ALA A 546 9.39 -16.11 -28.97
N LEU A 547 8.88 -16.65 -30.09
CA LEU A 547 7.44 -16.79 -30.34
C LEU A 547 6.76 -17.60 -29.23
N TYR A 548 7.34 -18.74 -28.84
CA TYR A 548 6.80 -19.57 -27.75
C TYR A 548 6.72 -18.78 -26.43
N SER A 549 7.77 -18.01 -26.11
CA SER A 549 7.81 -17.19 -24.89
C SER A 549 6.75 -16.09 -24.91
N TYR A 550 6.59 -15.37 -26.03
CA TYR A 550 5.54 -14.35 -26.17
C TYR A 550 4.13 -14.96 -26.09
N GLU A 551 3.91 -16.14 -26.66
CA GLU A 551 2.64 -16.86 -26.49
C GLU A 551 2.38 -17.28 -25.03
N GLN A 552 3.42 -17.68 -24.28
CA GLN A 552 3.27 -17.96 -22.86
C GLN A 552 2.98 -16.71 -22.04
N SER A 553 3.60 -15.57 -22.38
CA SER A 553 3.34 -14.25 -21.78
C SER A 553 1.85 -13.90 -21.88
N LEU A 554 1.25 -14.01 -23.08
CA LEU A 554 -0.18 -13.75 -23.31
C LEU A 554 -1.15 -14.70 -22.58
N ARG A 555 -0.68 -15.87 -22.13
CA ARG A 555 -1.48 -16.83 -21.35
C ARG A 555 -1.48 -16.53 -19.85
N GLN A 556 -0.60 -15.65 -19.38
CA GLN A 556 -0.52 -15.29 -17.97
C GLN A 556 -1.56 -14.22 -17.61
N GLU A 557 -1.79 -14.04 -16.30
CA GLU A 557 -2.56 -12.92 -15.79
C GLU A 557 -1.84 -11.59 -16.09
N PRO A 558 -2.52 -10.58 -16.70
CA PRO A 558 -1.87 -9.39 -17.23
C PRO A 558 -1.60 -8.34 -16.14
N PHE A 559 -0.75 -8.67 -15.16
CA PHE A 559 -0.43 -7.78 -14.05
C PHE A 559 0.24 -6.47 -14.51
N ASN A 560 1.20 -6.56 -15.44
CA ASN A 560 1.88 -5.39 -15.99
C ASN A 560 1.13 -4.79 -17.19
N ARG A 561 0.07 -5.44 -17.67
CA ARG A 561 -0.77 -4.99 -18.80
C ARG A 561 0.05 -4.75 -20.09
N ILE A 562 0.95 -5.67 -20.42
CA ILE A 562 1.89 -5.53 -21.55
C ILE A 562 1.42 -6.24 -22.84
N TYR A 563 0.24 -6.83 -22.85
CA TYR A 563 -0.30 -7.61 -23.97
C TYR A 563 -0.26 -6.91 -25.34
N ASN A 564 -0.35 -5.57 -25.40
CA ASN A 564 -0.21 -4.82 -26.65
C ASN A 564 1.25 -4.86 -27.16
N ALA A 565 2.22 -4.68 -26.27
CA ALA A 565 3.64 -4.83 -26.60
C ALA A 565 3.95 -6.26 -27.07
N THR A 566 3.47 -7.27 -26.34
CA THR A 566 3.69 -8.67 -26.72
C THR A 566 3.13 -9.00 -28.10
N ARG A 567 1.94 -8.49 -28.46
CA ARG A 567 1.37 -8.67 -29.80
C ARG A 567 2.22 -7.99 -30.89
N HIS A 568 2.75 -6.81 -30.61
CA HIS A 568 3.66 -6.13 -31.53
C HIS A 568 4.94 -6.92 -31.75
N ARG A 569 5.55 -7.44 -30.67
CA ARG A 569 6.75 -8.30 -30.75
C ARG A 569 6.54 -9.53 -31.61
N ILE A 570 5.37 -10.18 -31.50
CA ILE A 570 5.02 -11.35 -32.33
C ILE A 570 4.93 -10.97 -33.82
N GLN A 571 4.38 -9.79 -34.13
CA GLN A 571 4.32 -9.30 -35.51
C GLN A 571 5.72 -9.02 -36.08
N ASP A 572 6.63 -8.46 -35.27
CA ASP A 572 8.01 -8.16 -35.66
C ASP A 572 8.91 -9.40 -35.85
N LEU A 573 8.45 -10.61 -35.49
CA LEU A 573 9.18 -11.85 -35.74
C LEU A 573 9.07 -12.34 -37.19
N HIS A 574 8.11 -11.81 -37.94
CA HIS A 574 7.80 -12.10 -39.35
C HIS A 574 8.30 -10.99 -40.27
#